data_AF-A0A916X164-F1
#
_entry.id   AF-A0A916X164-F1
#
_cell.length_a   1.000
_cell.length_b   1.000
_cell.length_c   1.000
_cell.angle_alpha   90.00
_cell.angle_beta   90.00
_cell.angle_gamma   90.00
#
_symmetry.space_group_name_H-M   'P 1'
#
loop_
_entity.id
_entity.type
_entity.pdbx_description
1 polymer ?
#
loop_
_entity_poly.entity_id
_entity_poly.type
_entity_poly.pdbx_seq_one_letter_code
_entity_poly.pdbx_strand_id
1 'polypeptide(L)'
;MRILCILALAASVTACAGGSSSPRLDSRFIGKPSADFFLKYGPPDQVIGFEAVPPGTDPLTVTQSDPKELVYYWSSVNRKTLTADKSAAPRQDCSLAILTRANGRILRIEVQADDANLAAARTYCESIVD
;
A
#
# COMPACT_ATOMS: atom_id res chain seq x y z
N MET A 1 7.03 6.51 -63.45
CA MET A 1 6.34 7.77 -63.11
C MET A 1 5.03 7.43 -62.40
N ARG A 2 5.03 7.50 -61.06
CA ARG A 2 3.88 7.80 -60.20
C ARG A 2 4.40 7.94 -58.76
N ILE A 3 4.55 9.20 -58.39
CA ILE A 3 4.75 9.73 -57.05
C ILE A 3 3.44 9.53 -56.27
N LEU A 4 3.53 9.05 -55.03
CA LEU A 4 2.60 9.26 -53.89
C LEU A 4 2.99 8.23 -52.81
N CYS A 5 3.02 8.48 -51.51
CA CYS A 5 2.71 9.66 -50.73
C CYS A 5 3.40 9.46 -49.37
N ILE A 6 4.03 10.51 -48.85
CA ILE A 6 4.55 10.60 -47.48
C ILE A 6 3.34 10.66 -46.54
N LEU A 7 3.25 9.75 -45.56
CA LEU A 7 2.44 9.91 -44.34
C LEU A 7 3.26 9.28 -43.20
N ALA A 8 4.03 10.09 -42.48
CA ALA A 8 3.64 10.76 -41.24
C ALA A 8 3.78 9.85 -40.01
N LEU A 9 4.81 10.20 -39.22
CA LEU A 9 5.01 9.89 -37.81
C LEU A 9 3.71 9.67 -37.04
N ALA A 10 3.59 8.52 -36.40
CA ALA A 10 2.94 8.43 -35.10
C ALA A 10 3.93 7.75 -34.16
N ALA A 11 4.66 8.58 -33.41
CA ALA A 11 5.45 8.13 -32.29
C ALA A 11 4.51 7.42 -31.31
N SER A 12 4.71 6.11 -31.16
CA SER A 12 4.19 5.37 -30.02
C SER A 12 4.96 5.90 -28.81
N VAL A 13 4.48 6.99 -28.21
CA VAL A 13 4.77 7.32 -26.83
C VAL A 13 4.18 6.18 -26.01
N THR A 14 4.97 5.14 -25.83
CA THR A 14 4.78 4.16 -24.78
C THR A 14 4.96 4.94 -23.49
N ALA A 15 3.86 5.52 -23.00
CA ALA A 15 3.82 6.07 -21.67
C ALA A 15 4.06 4.90 -20.71
N CYS A 16 5.31 4.73 -20.29
CA CYS A 16 5.63 4.03 -19.06
C CYS A 16 5.08 4.87 -17.89
N ALA A 17 3.76 4.94 -17.75
CA ALA A 17 3.07 5.44 -16.57
C ALA A 17 2.68 4.23 -15.71
N GLY A 18 3.63 3.35 -15.45
CA GLY A 18 3.48 2.17 -14.60
C GLY A 18 3.98 2.45 -13.18
N GLY A 19 3.58 3.57 -12.59
CA GLY A 19 3.70 3.74 -11.15
C GLY A 19 2.54 2.98 -10.52
N SER A 20 2.70 1.66 -10.32
CA SER A 20 1.80 0.90 -9.46
C SER A 20 1.88 1.53 -8.07
N SER A 21 0.94 2.41 -7.78
CA SER A 21 0.75 2.95 -6.44
C SER A 21 -0.39 2.16 -5.83
N SER A 22 -0.09 1.47 -4.73
CA SER A 22 -1.08 0.77 -3.91
C SER A 22 -2.28 1.70 -3.66
N PRO A 23 -3.52 1.26 -3.91
CA PRO A 23 -4.66 2.14 -3.82
C PRO A 23 -4.91 2.52 -2.35
N ARG A 24 -5.20 3.80 -2.13
CA ARG A 24 -5.52 4.35 -0.81
C ARG A 24 -6.97 4.06 -0.43
N LEU A 25 -7.19 3.80 0.85
CA LEU A 25 -8.51 3.71 1.45
C LEU A 25 -8.90 5.04 2.08
N ASP A 26 -10.12 5.47 1.78
CA ASP A 26 -10.79 6.51 2.55
C ASP A 26 -11.31 5.87 3.83
N SER A 27 -10.82 6.31 4.99
CA SER A 27 -11.14 5.69 6.27
C SER A 27 -11.38 6.75 7.33
N ARG A 28 -12.37 6.51 8.20
CA ARG A 28 -12.64 7.37 9.37
C ARG A 28 -11.53 7.36 10.43
N PHE A 29 -10.52 6.50 10.26
CA PHE A 29 -9.35 6.42 11.12
C PHE A 29 -8.20 7.34 10.68
N ILE A 30 -8.27 7.93 9.48
CA ILE A 30 -7.28 8.92 9.05
C ILE A 30 -7.26 10.11 10.02
N GLY A 31 -6.06 10.49 10.48
CA GLY A 31 -5.83 11.54 11.46
C GLY A 31 -6.01 11.14 12.93
N LYS A 32 -6.55 9.95 13.21
CA LYS A 32 -6.72 9.38 14.56
C LYS A 32 -5.49 8.57 14.99
N PRO A 33 -5.30 8.33 16.29
CA PRO A 33 -4.28 7.39 16.77
C PRO A 33 -4.45 6.01 16.13
N SER A 34 -3.35 5.39 15.72
CA SER A 34 -3.38 4.03 15.14
C SER A 34 -3.92 2.98 16.10
N ALA A 35 -3.77 3.22 17.41
CA ALA A 35 -4.39 2.40 18.45
C ALA A 35 -5.90 2.26 18.28
N ASP A 36 -6.63 3.29 17.84
CA ASP A 36 -8.08 3.23 17.62
C ASP A 36 -8.43 2.20 16.53
N PHE A 37 -7.63 2.15 15.47
CA PHE A 37 -7.79 1.16 14.40
C PHE A 37 -7.52 -0.24 14.94
N PHE A 38 -6.41 -0.44 15.63
CA PHE A 38 -6.01 -1.76 16.14
C PHE A 38 -6.89 -2.27 17.27
N LEU A 39 -7.52 -1.38 18.04
CA LEU A 39 -8.54 -1.76 19.02
C LEU A 39 -9.80 -2.30 18.33
N LYS A 40 -10.17 -1.78 17.15
CA LYS A 40 -11.34 -2.25 16.40
C LYS A 40 -11.03 -3.53 15.60
N TYR A 41 -9.88 -3.58 14.93
CA TYR A 41 -9.58 -4.60 13.91
C TYR A 41 -8.48 -5.59 14.30
N GLY A 42 -7.93 -5.45 15.51
CA GLY A 42 -6.84 -6.29 16.00
C GLY A 42 -5.45 -5.73 15.72
N PRO A 43 -4.42 -6.36 16.30
CA PRO A 43 -3.05 -5.86 16.23
C PRO A 43 -2.46 -5.98 14.81
N PRO A 44 -1.45 -5.17 14.48
CA PRO A 44 -0.69 -5.31 13.26
C PRO A 44 0.13 -6.62 13.26
N ASP A 45 0.36 -7.18 12.07
CA ASP A 45 1.19 -8.37 11.87
C ASP A 45 2.69 -8.04 11.99
N GLN A 46 3.05 -6.83 11.52
CA GLN A 46 4.41 -6.31 11.49
C GLN A 46 4.40 -4.77 11.58
N VAL A 47 5.46 -4.21 12.15
CA VAL A 47 5.72 -2.77 12.20
C VAL A 47 7.14 -2.50 11.70
N ILE A 48 7.30 -1.53 10.82
CA ILE A 48 8.59 -1.13 10.25
C ILE A 48 8.74 0.39 10.38
N GLY A 49 9.95 0.84 10.72
CA GLY A 49 10.32 2.24 10.63
C GLY A 49 10.29 2.71 9.19
N PHE A 50 9.61 3.82 8.91
CA PHE A 50 9.68 4.46 7.60
C PHE A 50 10.89 5.39 7.56
N GLU A 51 11.88 4.99 6.78
CA GLU A 51 13.12 5.74 6.56
C GLU A 51 13.01 6.45 5.22
N ALA A 52 12.48 7.68 5.23
CA ALA A 52 12.51 8.51 4.04
C ALA A 52 13.96 8.94 3.76
N VAL A 53 14.60 8.36 2.74
CA VAL A 53 15.85 8.91 2.21
C VAL A 53 15.51 10.22 1.51
N PRO A 54 16.02 11.38 1.96
CA PRO A 54 15.69 12.64 1.32
C PRO A 54 16.18 12.64 -0.14
N PRO A 55 15.44 13.24 -1.08
CA PRO A 55 15.87 13.32 -2.47
C PRO A 55 17.23 14.02 -2.59
N GLY A 56 18.15 13.44 -3.35
CA GLY A 56 19.50 14.00 -3.55
C GLY A 56 20.54 13.63 -2.48
N THR A 57 20.19 12.75 -1.55
CA THR A 57 21.14 12.24 -0.54
C THR A 57 21.60 10.82 -0.89
N ASP A 58 22.89 10.53 -0.68
CA ASP A 58 23.44 9.19 -0.88
C ASP A 58 22.93 8.26 0.25
N PRO A 59 22.18 7.19 -0.08
CA PRO A 59 21.66 6.24 0.90
C PRO A 59 22.73 5.63 1.82
N LEU A 60 24.00 5.59 1.38
CA LEU A 60 25.11 5.02 2.14
C LEU A 60 25.68 5.97 3.20
N THR A 61 25.42 7.28 3.09
CA THR A 61 26.02 8.30 3.97
C THR A 61 24.98 9.03 4.84
N VAL A 62 23.69 8.81 4.58
CA VAL A 62 22.61 9.32 5.43
C VAL A 62 22.74 8.70 6.82
N THR A 63 23.08 9.54 7.80
CA THR A 63 22.93 9.19 9.22
C THR A 63 21.44 9.19 9.53
N GLN A 64 20.85 8.00 9.59
CA GLN A 64 19.43 7.87 9.85
C GLN A 64 19.14 8.21 11.32
N SER A 65 18.32 9.23 11.53
CA SER A 65 17.70 9.48 12.83
C SER A 65 16.57 8.49 13.07
N ASP A 66 16.37 8.11 14.33
CA ASP A 66 15.22 7.31 14.81
C ASP A 66 13.93 7.55 13.98
N PRO A 67 13.35 6.50 13.37
CA PRO A 67 12.30 6.64 12.37
C PRO A 67 11.11 7.42 12.93
N LYS A 68 10.87 8.59 12.34
CA LYS A 68 9.77 9.49 12.74
C LYS A 68 8.42 9.04 12.23
N GLU A 69 8.37 8.08 11.32
CA GLU A 69 7.12 7.55 10.80
C GLU A 69 7.18 6.03 10.86
N LEU A 70 6.04 5.39 11.08
CA LEU A 70 5.94 3.94 11.18
C LEU A 70 4.92 3.44 10.15
N VAL A 71 5.27 2.36 9.46
CA VAL A 71 4.35 1.57 8.63
C VAL A 71 3.96 0.33 9.40
N TYR A 72 2.65 0.20 9.62
CA TYR A 72 2.06 -1.00 10.20
C TYR A 72 1.44 -1.84 9.09
N TYR A 73 1.85 -3.10 9.00
CA TYR A 73 1.22 -4.07 8.11
C TYR A 73 0.17 -4.84 8.90
N TRP A 74 -1.03 -4.90 8.35
CA TRP A 74 -2.18 -5.57 8.98
C TRP A 74 -2.93 -6.39 7.92
N SER A 75 -3.37 -7.58 8.30
CA SER A 75 -4.26 -8.41 7.49
C SER A 75 -5.55 -8.72 8.24
N SER A 76 -6.68 -8.79 7.52
CA SER A 76 -7.95 -9.30 8.06
C SER A 76 -7.87 -10.76 8.48
N VAL A 77 -6.81 -11.46 8.05
CA VAL A 77 -6.56 -12.86 8.36
C VAL A 77 -5.23 -12.96 9.09
N ASN A 78 -5.27 -13.33 10.36
CA ASN A 78 -4.05 -13.60 11.12
C ASN A 78 -3.44 -14.93 10.65
N ARG A 79 -2.46 -14.85 9.74
CA ARG A 79 -1.78 -16.01 9.16
C ARG A 79 -0.97 -16.80 10.20
N LYS A 80 -0.56 -16.19 11.32
CA LYS A 80 0.19 -16.88 12.39
C LYS A 80 -0.71 -17.85 13.16
N THR A 81 -2.00 -17.56 13.27
CA THR A 81 -3.00 -18.42 13.93
C THR A 81 -3.79 -19.29 12.96
N LEU A 82 -3.57 -19.13 11.65
CA LEU A 82 -4.21 -19.93 10.59
C LEU A 82 -3.57 -21.33 10.48
N THR A 83 -3.55 -22.10 11.57
CA THR A 83 -2.97 -23.44 11.62
C THR A 83 -4.02 -24.54 11.83
N ALA A 84 -5.30 -24.22 12.04
CA ALA A 84 -6.29 -25.20 12.51
C ALA A 84 -7.18 -25.85 11.46
N ASP A 85 -7.29 -25.33 10.22
CA ASP A 85 -8.11 -25.99 9.20
C ASP A 85 -7.64 -25.63 7.78
N LYS A 86 -6.77 -26.45 7.20
CA LYS A 86 -6.28 -26.29 5.80
C LYS A 86 -7.39 -26.39 4.76
N SER A 87 -8.61 -26.68 5.19
CA SER A 87 -9.83 -26.87 4.39
C SER A 87 -10.45 -25.56 3.90
N ALA A 88 -10.15 -24.42 4.54
CA ALA A 88 -10.80 -23.14 4.25
C ALA A 88 -9.83 -21.95 4.39
N ALA A 89 -8.68 -21.99 3.70
CA ALA A 89 -7.93 -20.75 3.47
C ALA A 89 -8.91 -19.72 2.87
N PRO A 90 -9.08 -18.53 3.48
CA PRO A 90 -10.02 -17.55 2.97
C PRO A 90 -9.68 -17.23 1.52
N ARG A 91 -10.69 -17.27 0.64
CA ARG A 91 -10.53 -17.02 -0.80
C ARG A 91 -9.95 -15.63 -1.11
N GLN A 92 -10.01 -14.72 -0.13
CA GLN A 92 -9.52 -13.36 -0.24
C GLN A 92 -9.13 -12.84 1.16
N ASP A 93 -7.97 -12.20 1.28
CA ASP A 93 -7.54 -11.47 2.47
C ASP A 93 -7.50 -9.96 2.17
N CYS A 94 -7.79 -9.14 3.19
CA CYS A 94 -7.55 -7.70 3.10
C CYS A 94 -6.22 -7.40 3.78
N SER A 95 -5.22 -7.01 2.99
CA SER A 95 -3.91 -6.64 3.49
C SER A 95 -3.69 -5.14 3.34
N LEU A 96 -3.25 -4.48 4.41
CA LEU A 96 -3.12 -3.03 4.51
C LEU A 96 -1.71 -2.64 4.97
N ALA A 97 -1.21 -1.54 4.41
CA ALA A 97 -0.10 -0.77 4.94
C ALA A 97 -0.64 0.54 5.51
N ILE A 98 -0.45 0.75 6.81
CA ILE A 98 -0.96 1.92 7.54
C ILE A 98 0.24 2.78 7.91
N LEU A 99 0.40 3.92 7.25
CA LEU A 99 1.45 4.87 7.58
C LEU A 99 0.99 5.80 8.70
N THR A 100 1.88 6.06 9.65
CA THR A 100 1.63 6.96 10.79
C THR A 100 2.75 7.98 10.96
N ARG A 101 2.40 9.14 11.54
CA ARG A 101 3.35 10.12 12.05
C ARG A 101 4.02 9.65 13.34
N ALA A 102 5.06 10.37 13.77
CA ALA A 102 5.77 10.14 15.04
C ALA A 102 4.85 10.15 16.27
N ASN A 103 3.76 10.91 16.21
CA ASN A 103 2.76 10.97 17.28
C ASN A 103 1.71 9.84 17.22
N GLY A 104 1.93 8.83 16.38
CA GLY A 104 1.06 7.66 16.23
C GLY A 104 -0.22 7.91 15.44
N ARG A 105 -0.42 9.10 14.85
CA ARG A 105 -1.62 9.38 14.06
C ARG A 105 -1.51 8.82 12.65
N ILE A 106 -2.58 8.19 12.16
CA ILE A 106 -2.65 7.63 10.81
C ILE A 106 -2.64 8.76 9.77
N LEU A 107 -1.73 8.64 8.81
CA LEU A 107 -1.60 9.52 7.65
C LEU A 107 -2.40 8.99 6.46
N ARG A 108 -2.23 7.70 6.17
CA ARG A 108 -2.87 7.01 5.05
C ARG A 108 -2.94 5.51 5.32
N ILE A 109 -3.86 4.87 4.63
CA ILE A 109 -4.03 3.42 4.61
C ILE A 109 -4.01 3.01 3.14
N GLU A 110 -3.13 2.07 2.79
CA GLU A 110 -2.91 1.60 1.42
C GLU A 110 -3.14 0.10 1.33
N VAL A 111 -3.91 -0.35 0.35
CA VAL A 111 -4.17 -1.77 0.13
C VAL A 111 -2.96 -2.43 -0.53
N GLN A 112 -2.53 -3.53 0.06
CA GLN A 112 -1.44 -4.35 -0.42
C GLN A 112 -2.04 -5.51 -1.24
N ALA A 113 -1.91 -5.43 -2.56
CA ALA A 113 -2.35 -6.46 -3.50
C ALA A 113 -1.46 -6.45 -4.75
N ASP A 114 -1.57 -7.50 -5.56
CA ASP A 114 -0.93 -7.55 -6.87
C ASP A 114 -1.65 -6.64 -7.89
N ASP A 115 -0.88 -6.13 -8.86
CA ASP A 115 -1.34 -5.11 -9.82
C ASP A 115 -2.61 -5.51 -10.59
N ALA A 116 -2.80 -6.81 -10.83
CA ALA A 116 -3.95 -7.33 -11.57
C ALA A 116 -5.28 -7.22 -10.81
N ASN A 117 -5.25 -7.04 -9.47
CA ASN A 117 -6.45 -7.12 -8.63
C ASN A 117 -6.67 -5.89 -7.73
N LEU A 118 -5.92 -4.79 -7.92
CA LEU A 118 -5.94 -3.63 -7.02
C LEU A 118 -7.34 -3.06 -6.76
N ALA A 119 -8.19 -2.95 -7.79
CA ALA A 119 -9.55 -2.41 -7.64
C ALA A 119 -10.46 -3.33 -6.81
N ALA A 120 -10.44 -4.64 -7.10
CA ALA A 120 -11.24 -5.62 -6.37
C ALA A 120 -10.75 -5.79 -4.92
N ALA A 121 -9.43 -5.79 -4.72
CA ALA A 121 -8.82 -5.80 -3.38
C ALA A 121 -9.20 -4.55 -2.59
N ARG A 122 -9.22 -3.38 -3.23
CA ARG A 122 -9.68 -2.13 -2.62
C ARG A 122 -11.12 -2.23 -2.15
N THR A 123 -12.06 -2.57 -3.04
CA THR A 123 -13.48 -2.69 -2.69
C THR A 123 -13.69 -3.70 -1.55
N TYR A 124 -12.97 -4.83 -1.59
CA TYR A 124 -13.05 -5.82 -0.53
C TYR A 124 -12.54 -5.25 0.81
N CYS A 125 -11.38 -4.60 0.81
CA CYS A 125 -10.85 -3.98 2.02
C CYS A 125 -11.77 -2.89 2.58
N GLU A 126 -12.36 -2.05 1.73
CA GLU A 126 -13.36 -1.04 2.15
C GLU A 126 -14.53 -1.69 2.90
N SER A 127 -15.01 -2.86 2.45
CA SER A 127 -16.08 -3.59 3.13
C SER A 127 -15.70 -4.16 4.51
N ILE A 128 -14.40 -4.30 4.79
CA ILE A 128 -13.91 -4.85 6.06
C ILE A 128 -13.61 -3.73 7.07
N VAL A 129 -13.03 -2.61 6.62
CA VAL A 129 -12.43 -1.61 7.53
C VAL A 129 -13.15 -0.26 7.65
N ASP A 130 -14.44 -0.20 7.32
CA ASP A 130 -15.30 1.00 7.41
C ASP A 130 -15.30 1.72 8.80
#